data_AF-A0A3D3PPJ1-F1
#
_entry.id   AF-A0A3D3PPJ1-F1
#
_cell.length_a   1.000
_cell.length_b   1.000
_cell.length_c   1.000
_cell.angle_alpha   90.00
_cell.angle_beta   90.00
_cell.angle_gamma   90.00
#
_symmetry.space_group_name_H-M   'P 1'
#
loop_
_entity.id
_entity.type
_entity.pdbx_description
1 polymer ?
#
loop_
_entity_poly.entity_id
_entity_poly.type
_entity_poly.pdbx_seq_one_letter_code
_entity_poly.pdbx_strand_id
1 'polypeptide(L)'
;MQAAFPKLLKSQIAFDFARTILDGFDKHYRLFRQASREAKQHFELGAWKFAQISARERISFYDQRVHECVQVLEDEYAEGELTDDVWREIKLHYIGLLTDHKQPELAETFFNSVCCNILHRTYFNNDFIFVRPAVSTEYIENDEITPTYRTYYPAKDGLRYALERIVTNFQLKCEFADLDRDVAFVKARLKIMFGSGAMEPNYQIQVLASLFFRNKGAYIVGKGINGGREYPFVLPILHNRKGQLILDTVLFEPMLITVLFSFTRA
;
A
#
# COMPACT_ATOMS: atom_id res chain seq x y z
N MET A 1 3.58 -37.48 13.98
CA MET A 1 4.71 -37.15 14.87
C MET A 1 4.81 -35.65 14.92
N GLN A 2 4.79 -35.04 16.11
CA GLN A 2 5.00 -33.60 16.25
C GLN A 2 6.48 -33.35 15.97
N ALA A 3 6.81 -32.67 14.86
CA ALA A 3 8.19 -32.35 14.55
C ALA A 3 8.75 -31.47 15.69
N ALA A 4 9.80 -31.94 16.35
CA ALA A 4 10.42 -31.21 17.44
C ALA A 4 11.10 -29.95 16.89
N PHE A 5 10.94 -28.81 17.57
CA PHE A 5 11.66 -27.59 17.23
C PHE A 5 13.17 -27.85 17.29
N PRO A 6 13.95 -27.51 16.24
CA PRO A 6 15.36 -27.84 16.19
C PRO A 6 16.11 -27.10 17.30
N LYS A 7 16.99 -27.81 18.03
CA LYS A 7 17.80 -27.20 19.10
C LYS A 7 18.85 -26.23 18.57
N LEU A 8 19.26 -26.39 17.31
CA LEU A 8 20.29 -25.58 16.63
C LEU A 8 19.87 -25.40 15.17
N LEU A 9 19.97 -24.17 14.66
CA LEU A 9 19.89 -23.87 13.24
C LEU A 9 21.32 -23.90 12.70
N LYS A 10 21.64 -24.85 11.81
CA LYS A 10 23.02 -25.11 11.37
C LYS A 10 23.18 -25.10 9.86
N SER A 11 22.09 -25.18 9.11
CA SER A 11 22.14 -25.24 7.66
C SER A 11 22.42 -23.86 7.08
N GLN A 12 23.65 -23.67 6.60
CA GLN A 12 24.02 -22.47 5.85
C GLN A 12 23.17 -22.33 4.59
N ILE A 13 22.93 -23.45 3.89
CA ILE A 13 22.03 -23.53 2.72
C ILE A 13 20.64 -22.99 3.10
N ALA A 14 20.10 -23.37 4.26
CA ALA A 14 18.78 -22.91 4.67
C ALA A 14 18.71 -21.40 4.90
N PHE A 15 19.76 -20.82 5.49
CA PHE A 15 19.85 -19.38 5.68
C PHE A 15 19.96 -18.63 4.35
N ASP A 16 20.86 -19.06 3.46
CA ASP A 16 21.09 -18.42 2.17
C ASP A 16 19.83 -18.50 1.29
N PHE A 17 19.15 -19.65 1.29
CA PHE A 17 17.87 -19.83 0.60
C PHE A 17 16.79 -18.87 1.13
N ALA A 18 16.63 -18.77 2.45
CA ALA A 18 15.69 -17.85 3.09
C ALA A 18 16.02 -16.38 2.74
N ARG A 19 17.30 -16.03 2.72
CA ARG A 19 17.77 -14.69 2.34
C ARG A 19 17.45 -14.38 0.89
N THR A 20 17.69 -15.31 -0.03
CA THR A 20 17.39 -15.15 -1.46
C THR A 20 15.90 -14.92 -1.70
N ILE A 21 15.00 -15.63 -0.98
CA ILE A 21 13.56 -15.37 -1.04
C ILE A 21 13.23 -13.95 -0.58
N LEU A 22 13.82 -13.51 0.53
CA LEU A 22 13.56 -12.18 1.07
C LEU A 22 14.05 -11.10 0.12
N ASP A 23 15.24 -11.27 -0.47
CA ASP A 23 15.78 -10.34 -1.47
C ASP A 23 14.89 -10.28 -2.73
N GLY A 24 14.31 -11.41 -3.14
CA GLY A 24 13.30 -11.48 -4.20
C GLY A 24 12.05 -10.67 -3.87
N PHE A 25 11.54 -10.80 -2.63
CA PHE A 25 10.41 -10.01 -2.13
C PHE A 25 10.74 -8.51 -2.06
N ASP A 26 11.90 -8.13 -1.51
CA ASP A 26 12.33 -6.73 -1.39
C ASP A 26 12.49 -6.07 -2.77
N LYS A 27 13.02 -6.81 -3.74
CA LYS A 27 13.07 -6.40 -5.15
C LYS A 27 11.66 -6.16 -5.68
N HIS A 28 10.73 -7.09 -5.46
CA HIS A 28 9.33 -6.92 -5.87
C HIS A 28 8.72 -5.65 -5.26
N TYR A 29 8.81 -5.51 -3.94
CA TYR A 29 8.20 -4.42 -3.21
C TYR A 29 8.76 -3.06 -3.62
N ARG A 30 10.07 -2.96 -3.84
CA ARG A 30 10.72 -1.75 -4.37
C ARG A 30 10.20 -1.35 -5.75
N LEU A 31 10.05 -2.30 -6.67
CA LEU A 31 9.50 -2.04 -8.01
C LEU A 31 8.02 -1.64 -7.94
N PHE A 32 7.24 -2.28 -7.08
CA PHE A 32 5.84 -1.91 -6.84
C PHE A 32 5.70 -0.47 -6.29
N ARG A 33 6.53 -0.08 -5.31
CA ARG A 33 6.59 1.30 -4.81
C ARG A 33 7.04 2.27 -5.89
N GLN A 34 8.00 1.89 -6.72
CA GLN A 34 8.46 2.74 -7.83
C GLN A 34 7.33 3.04 -8.83
N ALA A 35 6.61 2.03 -9.29
CA ALA A 35 5.47 2.23 -10.20
C ALA A 35 4.40 3.15 -9.57
N SER A 36 4.18 3.03 -8.26
CA SER A 36 3.26 3.90 -7.52
C SER A 36 3.73 5.37 -7.47
N ARG A 37 5.05 5.63 -7.43
CA ARG A 37 5.61 6.99 -7.52
C ARG A 37 5.49 7.57 -8.94
N GLU A 38 5.70 6.74 -9.96
CA GLU A 38 5.58 7.12 -11.38
C GLU A 38 4.13 7.50 -11.74
N ALA A 39 3.14 6.92 -11.07
CA ALA A 39 1.73 7.29 -11.25
C ALA A 39 1.45 8.79 -11.03
N LYS A 40 2.14 9.43 -10.06
CA LYS A 40 2.05 10.88 -9.86
C LYS A 40 2.54 11.64 -11.09
N GLN A 41 3.68 11.24 -11.65
CA GLN A 41 4.26 11.89 -12.84
C GLN A 41 3.35 11.69 -14.05
N HIS A 42 2.80 10.50 -14.26
CA HIS A 42 1.87 10.27 -15.35
C HIS A 42 0.61 11.11 -15.23
N PHE A 43 0.08 11.27 -14.01
CA PHE A 43 -1.05 12.16 -13.75
C PHE A 43 -0.70 13.61 -14.07
N GLU A 44 0.41 14.14 -13.54
CA GLU A 44 0.85 15.53 -13.76
C GLU A 44 1.10 15.86 -15.24
N LEU A 45 1.57 14.89 -16.03
CA LEU A 45 1.82 15.04 -17.47
C LEU A 45 0.60 14.78 -18.35
N GLY A 46 -0.53 14.34 -17.77
CA GLY A 46 -1.69 13.88 -18.54
C GLY A 46 -1.40 12.64 -19.42
N ALA A 47 -0.42 11.83 -19.03
CA ALA A 47 0.14 10.73 -19.80
C ALA A 47 -0.72 9.44 -19.66
N TRP A 48 -2.00 9.53 -20.00
CA TRP A 48 -3.00 8.48 -19.70
C TRP A 48 -2.67 7.10 -20.29
N LYS A 49 -2.10 7.06 -21.50
CA LYS A 49 -1.67 5.81 -22.13
C LYS A 49 -0.59 5.11 -21.31
N PHE A 50 0.40 5.86 -20.82
CA PHE A 50 1.47 5.33 -20.00
C PHE A 50 0.97 4.90 -18.61
N ALA A 51 0.06 5.66 -18.00
CA ALA A 51 -0.60 5.24 -16.76
C ALA A 51 -1.32 3.90 -16.90
N GLN A 52 -2.02 3.68 -18.03
CA GLN A 52 -2.71 2.43 -18.31
C GLN A 52 -1.75 1.25 -18.54
N ILE A 53 -0.65 1.48 -19.28
CA ILE A 53 0.39 0.46 -19.51
C ILE A 53 1.05 0.07 -18.18
N SER A 54 1.50 1.05 -17.40
CA SER A 54 2.13 0.83 -16.09
C SER A 54 1.21 0.08 -15.13
N ALA A 55 -0.08 0.44 -15.07
CA ALA A 55 -1.06 -0.26 -14.26
C ALA A 55 -1.25 -1.73 -14.66
N ARG A 56 -1.21 -2.03 -15.98
CA ARG A 56 -1.30 -3.40 -16.50
C ARG A 56 -0.04 -4.20 -16.19
N GLU A 57 1.14 -3.64 -16.44
CA GLU A 57 2.42 -4.30 -16.17
C GLU A 57 2.58 -4.63 -14.68
N ARG A 58 2.11 -3.74 -13.81
CA ARG A 58 2.11 -3.96 -12.36
C ARG A 58 1.34 -5.22 -11.93
N ILE A 59 0.31 -5.65 -12.67
CA ILE A 59 -0.44 -6.88 -12.36
C ILE A 59 0.48 -8.11 -12.46
N SER A 60 1.33 -8.15 -13.48
CA SER A 60 2.28 -9.25 -13.68
C SER A 60 3.54 -9.18 -12.79
N PHE A 61 3.79 -8.08 -12.09
CA PHE A 61 5.02 -7.91 -11.31
C PHE A 61 5.17 -8.94 -10.20
N TYR A 62 4.08 -9.39 -9.59
CA TYR A 62 4.18 -10.37 -8.51
C TYR A 62 4.66 -11.72 -9.06
N ASP A 63 3.93 -12.28 -10.01
CA ASP A 63 4.23 -13.58 -10.61
C ASP A 63 5.62 -13.59 -11.25
N GLN A 64 6.00 -12.52 -11.95
CA GLN A 64 7.33 -12.42 -12.56
C GLN A 64 8.44 -12.44 -11.49
N ARG A 65 8.26 -11.76 -10.36
CA ARG A 65 9.27 -11.73 -9.29
C ARG A 65 9.35 -13.06 -8.56
N VAL A 66 8.23 -13.73 -8.36
CA VAL A 66 8.20 -15.10 -7.83
C VAL A 66 8.96 -16.02 -8.78
N HIS A 67 8.67 -15.98 -10.08
CA HIS A 67 9.34 -16.84 -11.05
C HIS A 67 10.84 -16.58 -11.15
N GLU A 68 11.28 -15.32 -11.18
CA GLU A 68 12.70 -14.97 -11.12
C GLU A 68 13.38 -15.52 -9.86
N CYS A 69 12.72 -15.43 -8.70
CA CYS A 69 13.25 -15.96 -7.45
C CYS A 69 13.35 -17.49 -7.49
N VAL A 70 12.33 -18.17 -8.03
CA VAL A 70 12.33 -19.63 -8.20
C VAL A 70 13.48 -20.06 -9.11
N GLN A 71 13.68 -19.39 -10.25
CA GLN A 71 14.77 -19.71 -11.18
C GLN A 71 16.14 -19.58 -10.52
N VAL A 72 16.39 -18.50 -9.77
CA VAL A 72 17.65 -18.32 -9.04
C VAL A 72 17.90 -19.47 -8.06
N LEU A 73 16.87 -19.91 -7.34
CA LEU A 73 16.98 -20.99 -6.36
C LEU A 73 17.18 -22.35 -7.03
N GLU A 74 16.50 -22.63 -8.15
CA GLU A 74 16.64 -23.87 -8.92
C GLU A 74 18.01 -23.97 -9.64
N ASP A 75 18.60 -22.84 -10.03
CA ASP A 75 19.93 -22.80 -10.64
C ASP A 75 21.05 -23.01 -9.59
N GLU A 76 20.82 -22.59 -8.34
CA GLU A 76 21.82 -22.64 -7.27
C GLU A 76 21.79 -23.95 -6.47
N TYR A 77 20.62 -24.55 -6.28
CA TYR A 77 20.43 -25.72 -5.41
C TYR A 77 19.78 -26.89 -6.14
N ALA A 78 20.33 -28.09 -5.95
CA ALA A 78 19.72 -29.30 -6.49
C ALA A 78 18.58 -29.80 -5.59
N GLU A 79 17.54 -30.41 -6.17
CA GLU A 79 16.37 -30.91 -5.42
C GLU A 79 16.73 -31.86 -4.26
N GLY A 80 17.82 -32.64 -4.42
CA GLY A 80 18.31 -33.55 -3.38
C GLY A 80 18.98 -32.87 -2.17
N GLU A 81 19.31 -31.58 -2.26
CA GLU A 81 19.91 -30.80 -1.17
C GLU A 81 18.85 -30.23 -0.21
N LEU A 82 17.60 -30.11 -0.67
CA LEU A 82 16.49 -29.50 0.06
C LEU A 82 15.64 -30.57 0.77
N THR A 83 16.24 -31.24 1.76
CA THR A 83 15.52 -32.21 2.60
C THR A 83 14.45 -31.53 3.47
N ASP A 84 13.49 -32.31 3.99
CA ASP A 84 12.43 -31.81 4.90
C ASP A 84 12.97 -31.02 6.11
N ASP A 85 14.14 -31.40 6.64
CA ASP A 85 14.77 -30.70 7.76
C ASP A 85 15.35 -29.35 7.31
N VAL A 86 15.92 -29.27 6.09
CA VAL A 86 16.40 -28.02 5.49
C VAL A 86 15.22 -27.07 5.25
N TRP A 87 14.09 -27.55 4.73
CA TRP A 87 12.89 -26.73 4.56
C TRP A 87 12.35 -26.14 5.87
N ARG A 88 12.39 -26.92 6.95
CA ARG A 88 12.04 -26.40 8.29
C ARG A 88 13.01 -25.32 8.75
N GLU A 89 14.31 -25.51 8.58
CA GLU A 89 15.30 -24.49 8.91
C GLU A 89 15.15 -23.23 8.03
N ILE A 90 14.82 -23.36 6.74
CA ILE A 90 14.57 -22.23 5.83
C ILE A 90 13.48 -21.33 6.40
N LYS A 91 12.33 -21.93 6.76
CA LYS A 91 11.20 -21.18 7.32
C LYS A 91 11.57 -20.49 8.64
N LEU A 92 12.32 -21.17 9.51
CA LEU A 92 12.76 -20.60 10.80
C LEU A 92 13.74 -19.43 10.61
N HIS A 93 14.69 -19.55 9.68
CA HIS A 93 15.56 -18.45 9.30
C HIS A 93 14.76 -17.28 8.73
N TYR A 94 13.78 -17.56 7.86
CA TYR A 94 12.92 -16.53 7.29
C TYR A 94 12.15 -15.76 8.38
N ILE A 95 11.57 -16.47 9.36
CA ILE A 95 10.92 -15.82 10.53
C ILE A 95 11.90 -14.88 11.24
N GLY A 96 13.13 -15.34 11.49
CA GLY A 96 14.17 -14.52 12.11
C GLY A 96 14.47 -13.25 11.31
N LEU A 97 14.59 -13.37 9.99
CA LEU A 97 14.83 -12.24 9.08
C LEU A 97 13.66 -11.24 9.04
N LEU A 98 12.44 -11.68 9.31
CA LEU A 98 11.24 -10.82 9.29
C LEU A 98 11.02 -10.01 10.57
N THR A 99 11.78 -10.25 11.63
CA THR A 99 11.59 -9.61 12.95
C THR A 99 11.52 -8.07 12.86
N ASP A 100 12.43 -7.46 12.09
CA ASP A 100 12.49 -6.00 11.89
C ASP A 100 11.94 -5.55 10.53
N HIS A 101 11.38 -6.49 9.76
CA HIS A 101 10.88 -6.21 8.42
C HIS A 101 9.56 -5.45 8.49
N LYS A 102 9.39 -4.41 7.66
CA LYS A 102 8.22 -3.50 7.72
C LYS A 102 7.00 -4.02 6.95
N GLN A 103 7.15 -5.11 6.20
CA GLN A 103 6.07 -5.79 5.46
C GLN A 103 6.11 -7.32 5.65
N PRO A 104 6.04 -7.83 6.89
CA PRO A 104 6.26 -9.25 7.15
C PRO A 104 5.18 -10.13 6.52
N GLU A 105 3.90 -9.77 6.62
CA GLU A 105 2.79 -10.54 6.05
C GLU A 105 2.88 -10.70 4.51
N LEU A 106 3.33 -9.65 3.81
CA LEU A 106 3.52 -9.70 2.37
C LEU A 106 4.73 -10.58 2.00
N ALA A 107 5.80 -10.51 2.80
CA ALA A 107 6.99 -11.33 2.63
C ALA A 107 6.69 -12.82 2.88
N GLU A 108 5.87 -13.15 3.89
CA GLU A 108 5.38 -14.52 4.13
C GLU A 108 4.52 -15.05 2.97
N THR A 109 3.68 -14.19 2.39
CA THR A 109 2.88 -14.55 1.20
C THR A 109 3.79 -14.82 -0.01
N PHE A 110 4.81 -13.98 -0.22
CA PHE A 110 5.82 -14.20 -1.27
C PHE A 110 6.59 -15.50 -1.08
N PHE A 111 7.02 -15.78 0.16
CA PHE A 111 7.64 -17.05 0.53
C PHE A 111 6.77 -18.25 0.17
N ASN A 112 5.49 -18.23 0.55
CA ASN A 112 4.56 -19.30 0.22
C ASN A 112 4.44 -19.51 -1.30
N SER A 113 4.41 -18.43 -2.07
CA SER A 113 4.35 -18.49 -3.53
C SER A 113 5.60 -19.15 -4.11
N VAL A 114 6.81 -18.79 -3.63
CA VAL A 114 8.06 -19.42 -4.07
C VAL A 114 8.10 -20.89 -3.68
N CYS A 115 7.83 -21.24 -2.42
CA CYS A 115 7.83 -22.62 -1.93
C CYS A 115 6.83 -23.50 -2.69
N CYS A 116 5.62 -23.03 -2.95
CA CYS A 116 4.60 -23.79 -3.69
C CYS A 116 4.98 -24.05 -5.16
N ASN A 117 5.84 -23.21 -5.76
CA ASN A 117 6.36 -23.46 -7.10
C ASN A 117 7.45 -24.54 -7.08
N ILE A 118 8.38 -24.46 -6.12
CA ILE A 118 9.52 -25.38 -6.00
C ILE A 118 9.09 -26.78 -5.53
N LEU A 119 8.30 -26.88 -4.47
CA LEU A 119 7.93 -28.17 -3.87
C LEU A 119 6.92 -28.99 -4.67
N HIS A 120 6.44 -28.46 -5.80
CA HIS A 120 5.27 -28.91 -6.55
C HIS A 120 4.00 -29.05 -5.65
N ARG A 121 2.81 -28.86 -6.23
CA ARG A 121 1.54 -28.67 -5.46
C ARG A 121 1.11 -29.84 -4.55
N THR A 122 1.88 -30.93 -4.51
CA THR A 122 1.63 -32.13 -3.72
C THR A 122 2.10 -32.01 -2.25
N TYR A 123 2.97 -31.05 -1.93
CA TYR A 123 3.53 -30.85 -0.58
C TYR A 123 2.92 -29.64 0.14
N PHE A 124 1.61 -29.69 0.42
CA PHE A 124 0.98 -28.79 1.40
C PHE A 124 1.24 -29.31 2.82
N ASN A 125 2.49 -29.19 3.29
CA ASN A 125 2.81 -29.41 4.70
C ASN A 125 2.89 -28.07 5.43
N ASN A 126 2.04 -27.88 6.43
CA ASN A 126 1.98 -26.67 7.26
C ASN A 126 3.34 -26.35 7.92
N ASP A 127 4.22 -27.33 8.06
CA ASP A 127 5.55 -27.15 8.62
C ASP A 127 6.46 -26.32 7.69
N PHE A 128 6.22 -26.31 6.38
CA PHE A 128 7.08 -25.63 5.39
C PHE A 128 6.57 -24.26 4.94
N ILE A 129 5.26 -24.01 5.03
CA ILE A 129 4.64 -22.75 4.58
C ILE A 129 3.96 -21.98 5.71
N PHE A 130 3.71 -20.69 5.52
CA PHE A 130 3.00 -19.82 6.46
C PHE A 130 1.49 -19.93 6.28
N VAL A 131 0.84 -20.77 7.08
CA VAL A 131 -0.64 -20.86 7.14
C VAL A 131 -1.23 -19.81 8.09
N ARG A 132 -0.41 -19.31 9.01
CA ARG A 132 -0.73 -18.24 9.94
C ARG A 132 0.43 -17.24 9.95
N PRO A 133 0.17 -15.94 10.15
CA PRO A 133 1.23 -14.97 10.32
C PRO A 133 2.15 -15.36 11.47
N ALA A 134 3.46 -15.35 11.24
CA ALA A 134 4.45 -15.66 12.25
C ALA A 134 4.92 -14.41 12.99
N VAL A 135 4.88 -13.24 12.32
CA VAL A 135 5.27 -11.94 12.88
C VAL A 135 4.04 -11.04 13.05
N SER A 136 3.92 -10.41 14.22
CA SER A 136 2.84 -9.46 14.51
C SER A 136 3.07 -8.12 13.81
N THR A 137 2.01 -7.56 13.22
CA THR A 137 2.02 -6.24 12.59
C THR A 137 1.57 -5.11 13.53
N GLU A 138 1.23 -5.42 14.79
CA GLU A 138 0.71 -4.44 15.76
C GLU A 138 1.74 -3.40 16.20
N TYR A 139 3.04 -3.75 16.21
CA TYR A 139 4.12 -2.93 16.77
C TYR A 139 5.17 -2.53 15.72
N ILE A 140 4.76 -2.35 14.47
CA ILE A 140 5.68 -1.85 13.42
C ILE A 140 5.92 -0.36 13.66
N GLU A 141 7.12 -0.04 14.13
CA GLU A 141 7.57 1.35 14.22
C GLU A 141 7.85 1.91 12.82
N ASN A 142 7.31 3.10 12.53
CA ASN A 142 7.52 3.77 11.26
C ASN A 142 8.73 4.72 11.36
N ASP A 143 9.82 4.37 10.69
CA ASP A 143 11.03 5.19 10.60
C ASP A 143 10.94 6.26 9.48
N GLU A 144 9.87 6.24 8.67
CA GLU A 144 9.67 7.23 7.62
C GLU A 144 9.27 8.59 8.19
N ILE A 145 9.93 9.67 7.73
CA ILE A 145 9.64 11.06 8.11
C ILE A 145 8.21 11.47 7.72
N THR A 146 7.66 10.86 6.67
CA THR A 146 6.31 11.18 6.19
C THR A 146 5.28 10.34 6.94
N PRO A 147 4.34 10.96 7.68
CA PRO A 147 3.31 10.21 8.39
C PRO A 147 2.30 9.61 7.41
N THR A 148 1.64 8.52 7.80
CA THR A 148 0.53 7.94 7.02
C THR A 148 -0.60 8.94 6.80
N TYR A 149 -0.94 9.69 7.85
CA TYR A 149 -1.93 10.75 7.83
C TYR A 149 -1.31 12.11 8.11
N ARG A 150 -1.73 13.11 7.35
CA ARG A 150 -1.52 14.53 7.68
C ARG A 150 -2.78 15.05 8.37
N THR A 151 -2.59 15.66 9.53
CA THR A 151 -3.68 16.19 10.36
C THR A 151 -3.74 17.70 10.26
N TYR A 152 -4.94 18.21 10.05
CA TYR A 152 -5.26 19.63 9.93
C TYR A 152 -6.30 20.00 10.98
N TYR A 153 -6.20 21.20 11.56
CA TYR A 153 -7.05 21.68 12.65
C TYR A 153 -7.85 22.91 12.22
N PRO A 154 -9.02 22.73 11.58
CA PRO A 154 -9.83 23.84 11.06
C PRO A 154 -10.29 24.84 12.12
N ALA A 155 -10.40 24.44 13.39
CA ALA A 155 -10.79 25.33 14.48
C ALA A 155 -9.75 26.44 14.74
N LYS A 156 -8.47 26.16 14.46
CA LYS A 156 -7.37 27.13 14.63
C LYS A 156 -7.15 27.98 13.39
N ASP A 157 -7.03 27.34 12.23
CA ASP A 157 -6.58 28.02 11.01
C ASP A 157 -7.74 28.39 10.06
N GLY A 158 -8.96 27.93 10.35
CA GLY A 158 -10.12 28.08 9.48
C GLY A 158 -10.25 26.97 8.43
N LEU A 159 -11.48 26.49 8.22
CA LEU A 159 -11.76 25.36 7.31
C LEU A 159 -11.31 25.61 5.86
N ARG A 160 -11.46 26.84 5.34
CA ARG A 160 -11.04 27.17 3.98
C ARG A 160 -9.52 26.98 3.81
N TYR A 161 -8.75 27.61 4.69
CA TYR A 161 -7.30 27.52 4.67
C TYR A 161 -6.81 26.09 4.90
N ALA A 162 -7.44 25.34 5.80
CA ALA A 162 -7.13 23.92 6.00
C ALA A 162 -7.31 23.10 4.71
N LEU A 163 -8.38 23.34 3.94
CA LEU A 163 -8.65 22.65 2.67
C LEU A 163 -7.66 23.06 1.57
N GLU A 164 -7.34 24.35 1.44
CA GLU A 164 -6.29 24.83 0.53
C GLU A 164 -4.94 24.18 0.85
N ARG A 165 -4.59 24.11 2.14
CA ARG A 165 -3.37 23.40 2.59
C ARG A 165 -3.41 21.91 2.30
N ILE A 166 -4.55 21.24 2.49
CA ILE A 166 -4.68 19.81 2.16
C ILE A 166 -4.30 19.59 0.69
N VAL A 167 -4.88 20.37 -0.23
CA VAL A 167 -4.64 20.22 -1.67
C VAL A 167 -3.21 20.59 -2.04
N THR A 168 -2.70 21.72 -1.55
CA THR A 168 -1.36 22.22 -1.92
C THR A 168 -0.21 21.39 -1.35
N ASN A 169 -0.39 20.72 -0.21
CA ASN A 169 0.65 19.88 0.39
C ASN A 169 0.98 18.63 -0.45
N PHE A 170 0.15 18.24 -1.41
CA PHE A 170 0.50 17.18 -2.36
C PHE A 170 1.51 17.64 -3.42
N GLN A 171 1.75 18.96 -3.52
CA GLN A 171 2.76 19.56 -4.40
C GLN A 171 2.65 19.01 -5.82
N LEU A 172 1.43 19.03 -6.37
CA LEU A 172 1.19 18.70 -7.77
C LEU A 172 1.78 19.83 -8.63
N LYS A 173 2.52 19.48 -9.68
CA LYS A 173 3.15 20.47 -10.57
C LYS A 173 2.18 21.18 -11.50
N CYS A 174 0.99 20.62 -11.72
CA CYS A 174 -0.01 21.18 -12.62
C CYS A 174 -0.83 22.28 -11.92
N GLU A 175 -1.14 23.35 -12.66
CA GLU A 175 -1.93 24.46 -12.15
C GLU A 175 -3.40 24.09 -12.00
N PHE A 176 -4.03 24.60 -10.94
CA PHE A 176 -5.47 24.52 -10.78
C PHE A 176 -6.16 25.59 -11.63
N ALA A 177 -7.30 25.24 -12.24
CA ALA A 177 -8.07 26.19 -13.04
C ALA A 177 -8.62 27.34 -12.20
N ASP A 178 -9.12 27.03 -10.99
CA ASP A 178 -9.61 27.97 -9.98
C ASP A 178 -9.71 27.25 -8.63
N LEU A 179 -8.58 27.15 -7.91
CA LEU A 179 -8.53 26.42 -6.64
C LEU A 179 -9.43 27.04 -5.57
N ASP A 180 -9.51 28.38 -5.54
CA ASP A 180 -10.31 29.10 -4.55
C ASP A 180 -11.80 28.77 -4.67
N ARG A 181 -12.33 28.79 -5.90
CA ARG A 181 -13.71 28.40 -6.18
C ARG A 181 -13.96 26.94 -5.80
N ASP A 182 -13.06 26.06 -6.23
CA ASP A 182 -13.21 24.62 -6.01
C ASP A 182 -13.18 24.29 -4.51
N VAL A 183 -12.29 24.91 -3.74
CA VAL A 183 -12.26 24.81 -2.27
C VAL A 183 -13.54 25.34 -1.64
N ALA A 184 -14.12 26.43 -2.15
CA ALA A 184 -15.39 26.96 -1.65
C ALA A 184 -16.53 25.94 -1.82
N PHE A 185 -16.59 25.22 -2.95
CA PHE A 185 -17.55 24.13 -3.17
C PHE A 185 -17.31 22.96 -2.22
N VAL A 186 -16.06 22.53 -2.05
CA VAL A 186 -15.69 21.46 -1.11
C VAL A 186 -16.10 21.83 0.32
N LYS A 187 -15.80 23.06 0.75
CA LYS A 187 -16.18 23.59 2.06
C LYS A 187 -17.69 23.56 2.26
N ALA A 188 -18.47 23.98 1.27
CA ALA A 188 -19.93 23.96 1.35
C ALA A 188 -20.47 22.53 1.53
N ARG A 189 -19.93 21.56 0.78
CA ARG A 189 -20.31 20.14 0.89
C ARG A 189 -19.89 19.52 2.22
N LEU A 190 -18.67 19.78 2.69
CA LEU A 190 -18.18 19.27 3.97
C LEU A 190 -18.97 19.84 5.16
N LYS A 191 -19.40 21.10 5.11
CA LYS A 191 -20.30 21.67 6.15
C LYS A 191 -21.62 20.91 6.25
N ILE A 192 -22.19 20.47 5.13
CA ILE A 192 -23.41 19.65 5.13
C ILE A 192 -23.13 18.29 5.78
N MET A 193 -21.98 17.68 5.45
CA MET A 193 -21.56 16.37 5.98
C MET A 193 -21.32 16.40 7.50
N PHE A 194 -20.60 17.40 8.01
CA PHE A 194 -20.35 17.55 9.45
C PHE A 194 -21.62 17.89 10.25
N GLY A 195 -22.67 18.34 9.57
CA GLY A 195 -23.91 18.81 10.17
C GLY A 195 -23.77 20.17 10.86
N SER A 196 -24.84 20.58 11.56
CA SER A 196 -24.90 21.83 12.32
C SER A 196 -24.39 21.70 13.77
N GLY A 197 -23.79 20.57 14.12
CA GLY A 197 -23.26 20.33 15.47
C GLY A 197 -22.10 21.27 15.79
N ALA A 198 -21.91 21.56 17.08
CA ALA A 198 -20.74 22.31 17.53
C ALA A 198 -19.44 21.54 17.19
N MET A 199 -18.38 22.28 16.92
CA MET A 199 -17.05 21.71 16.81
C MET A 199 -16.58 21.32 18.21
N GLU A 200 -16.32 20.03 18.42
CA GLU A 200 -15.73 19.52 19.65
C GLU A 200 -14.23 19.81 19.70
N PRO A 201 -13.58 19.77 20.89
CA PRO A 201 -12.17 20.10 21.04
C PRO A 201 -11.21 19.28 20.15
N ASN A 202 -11.60 18.06 19.77
CA ASN A 202 -10.81 17.17 18.91
C ASN A 202 -11.11 17.37 17.40
N TYR A 203 -11.82 18.42 17.00
CA TYR A 203 -12.20 18.63 15.61
C TYR A 203 -10.97 18.75 14.69
N GLN A 204 -10.81 17.77 13.81
CA GLN A 204 -9.67 17.69 12.90
C GLN A 204 -10.05 17.04 11.57
N ILE A 205 -9.24 17.31 10.55
CA ILE A 205 -9.31 16.63 9.26
C ILE A 205 -8.00 15.86 9.09
N GLN A 206 -8.10 14.56 8.86
CA GLN A 206 -6.97 13.69 8.56
C GLN A 206 -7.06 13.26 7.10
N VAL A 207 -5.99 13.41 6.34
CA VAL A 207 -5.90 12.90 4.96
C VAL A 207 -4.67 12.02 4.83
N LEU A 208 -4.77 10.97 4.01
CA LEU A 208 -3.60 10.17 3.67
C LEU A 208 -2.54 11.05 3.01
N ALA A 209 -1.28 10.87 3.40
CA ALA A 209 -0.18 11.68 2.87
C ALA A 209 0.11 11.41 1.38
N SER A 210 -0.41 10.30 0.85
CA SER A 210 -0.30 9.92 -0.57
C SER A 210 -1.64 10.00 -1.29
N LEU A 211 -1.61 10.44 -2.54
CA LEU A 211 -2.76 10.39 -3.44
C LEU A 211 -2.95 8.97 -3.98
N PHE A 212 -4.21 8.59 -4.19
CA PHE A 212 -4.55 7.38 -4.93
C PHE A 212 -4.70 7.77 -6.39
N PHE A 213 -4.06 7.05 -7.31
CA PHE A 213 -4.15 7.33 -8.74
C PHE A 213 -4.94 6.23 -9.43
N ARG A 214 -5.90 6.63 -10.26
CA ARG A 214 -6.64 5.68 -11.09
C ARG A 214 -7.17 6.34 -12.35
N ASN A 215 -6.96 5.69 -13.49
CA ASN A 215 -7.34 6.19 -14.80
C ASN A 215 -6.81 7.63 -15.02
N LYS A 216 -7.72 8.61 -15.00
CA LYS A 216 -7.41 10.04 -15.21
C LYS A 216 -7.53 10.88 -13.93
N GLY A 217 -7.75 10.24 -12.79
CA GLY A 217 -8.00 10.90 -11.52
C GLY A 217 -6.92 10.63 -10.48
N ALA A 218 -6.67 11.65 -9.67
CA ALA A 218 -5.98 11.51 -8.40
C ALA A 218 -6.99 11.73 -7.27
N TYR A 219 -6.95 10.94 -6.21
CA TYR A 219 -7.96 10.96 -5.16
C TYR A 219 -7.29 11.27 -3.83
N ILE A 220 -7.72 12.37 -3.21
CA ILE A 220 -7.43 12.67 -1.81
C ILE A 220 -8.41 11.87 -0.98
N VAL A 221 -7.90 11.02 -0.10
CA VAL A 221 -8.70 10.18 0.78
C VAL A 221 -8.46 10.63 2.21
N GLY A 222 -9.53 10.88 2.95
CA GLY A 222 -9.42 11.36 4.32
C GLY A 222 -10.66 11.11 5.14
N LYS A 223 -10.60 11.60 6.36
CA LYS A 223 -11.72 11.62 7.29
C LYS A 223 -11.71 12.90 8.12
N GLY A 224 -12.89 13.42 8.36
CA GLY A 224 -13.09 14.39 9.42
C GLY A 224 -13.40 13.68 10.74
N ILE A 225 -12.90 14.20 11.84
CA ILE A 225 -13.16 13.71 13.19
C ILE A 225 -13.80 14.84 13.97
N ASN A 226 -14.94 14.59 14.59
CA ASN A 226 -15.60 15.54 15.51
C ASN A 226 -16.27 14.74 16.64
N GLY A 227 -15.76 14.88 17.86
CA GLY A 227 -16.16 14.06 18.99
C GLY A 227 -15.86 12.58 18.74
N GLY A 228 -16.83 11.72 19.05
CA GLY A 228 -16.76 10.27 18.78
C GLY A 228 -17.13 9.85 17.35
N ARG A 229 -17.30 10.80 16.42
CA ARG A 229 -17.75 10.50 15.04
C ARG A 229 -16.64 10.73 14.02
N GLU A 230 -16.54 9.79 13.08
CA GLU A 230 -15.68 9.89 11.90
C GLU A 230 -16.51 10.05 10.63
N TYR A 231 -16.07 10.96 9.77
CA TYR A 231 -16.74 11.30 8.51
C TYR A 231 -15.76 11.07 7.36
N PRO A 232 -15.75 9.87 6.73
CA PRO A 232 -14.85 9.59 5.63
C PRO A 232 -15.23 10.44 4.42
N PHE A 233 -14.23 10.88 3.67
CA PHE A 233 -14.45 11.56 2.41
C PHE A 233 -13.36 11.24 1.39
N VAL A 234 -13.73 11.37 0.10
CA VAL A 234 -12.83 11.31 -1.03
C VAL A 234 -13.06 12.52 -1.92
N LEU A 235 -11.96 13.16 -2.31
CA LEU A 235 -11.94 14.34 -3.17
C LEU A 235 -11.14 14.01 -4.44
N PRO A 236 -11.83 13.75 -5.57
CA PRO A 236 -11.18 13.54 -6.85
C PRO A 236 -10.62 14.84 -7.44
N ILE A 237 -9.37 14.78 -7.88
CA ILE A 237 -8.67 15.80 -8.66
C ILE A 237 -8.59 15.29 -10.10
N LEU A 238 -9.15 16.06 -11.03
CA LEU A 238 -9.20 15.71 -12.45
C LEU A 238 -8.54 16.80 -13.31
N HIS A 239 -8.17 16.45 -14.54
CA HIS A 239 -7.80 17.43 -15.56
C HIS A 239 -9.04 17.91 -16.31
N ASN A 240 -9.20 19.22 -16.43
CA ASN A 240 -10.18 19.81 -17.32
C ASN A 240 -9.72 19.73 -18.80
N ARG A 241 -10.56 20.19 -19.73
CA ARG A 241 -10.25 20.17 -21.17
C ARG A 241 -9.04 21.04 -21.57
N LYS A 242 -8.64 21.99 -20.72
CA LYS A 242 -7.46 22.85 -20.90
C LYS A 242 -6.20 22.27 -20.26
N GLY A 243 -6.28 21.09 -19.65
CA GLY A 243 -5.15 20.46 -18.96
C GLY A 243 -4.88 21.00 -17.56
N GLN A 244 -5.76 21.84 -16.99
CA GLN A 244 -5.63 22.36 -15.62
C GLN A 244 -6.37 21.46 -14.63
N LEU A 245 -5.91 21.43 -13.39
CA LEU A 245 -6.52 20.65 -12.32
C LEU A 245 -7.83 21.30 -11.82
N ILE A 246 -8.79 20.45 -11.48
CA ILE A 246 -10.03 20.83 -10.81
C ILE A 246 -10.32 19.85 -9.68
N LEU A 247 -11.01 20.33 -8.64
CA LEU A 247 -11.63 19.45 -7.65
C LEU A 247 -13.05 19.13 -8.11
N ASP A 248 -13.29 17.89 -8.52
CA ASP A 248 -14.52 17.53 -9.24
C ASP A 248 -15.74 17.44 -8.31
N THR A 249 -15.59 16.81 -7.15
CA THR A 249 -16.68 16.58 -6.19
C THR A 249 -16.15 16.19 -4.82
N VAL A 250 -17.04 16.06 -3.83
CA VAL A 250 -16.75 15.47 -2.53
C VAL A 250 -17.66 14.27 -2.34
N LEU A 251 -17.07 13.08 -2.25
CA LEU A 251 -17.77 11.84 -1.89
C LEU A 251 -17.63 11.63 -0.40
N PHE A 252 -18.74 11.53 0.34
CA PHE A 252 -18.72 11.27 1.78
C PHE A 252 -19.72 10.18 2.21
N GLU A 253 -20.56 9.73 1.28
CA GLU A 253 -21.49 8.64 1.54
C GLU A 253 -20.73 7.30 1.53
N PRO A 254 -20.82 6.49 2.60
CA PRO A 254 -20.08 5.23 2.70
C PRO A 254 -20.30 4.32 1.50
N MET A 255 -21.53 4.23 0.96
CA MET A 255 -21.80 3.41 -0.23
C MET A 255 -21.04 3.87 -1.47
N LEU A 256 -20.94 5.19 -1.71
CA LEU A 256 -20.19 5.73 -2.86
C LEU A 256 -18.68 5.49 -2.69
N ILE A 257 -18.18 5.62 -1.47
CA ILE A 257 -16.78 5.31 -1.15
C ILE A 257 -16.49 3.83 -1.35
N THR A 258 -17.36 2.93 -0.86
CA THR A 258 -17.23 1.47 -1.09
C THR A 258 -17.21 1.13 -2.58
N VAL A 259 -18.07 1.75 -3.38
CA VAL A 259 -18.08 1.55 -4.84
C VAL A 259 -16.81 2.09 -5.49
N LEU A 260 -16.21 3.18 -4.97
CA LEU A 260 -14.95 3.70 -5.50
C LEU A 260 -13.79 2.71 -5.28
N PHE A 261 -13.76 2.05 -4.12
CA PHE A 261 -12.75 1.07 -3.72
C PHE A 261 -13.13 -0.39 -4.01
N SER A 262 -14.16 -0.65 -4.82
CA SER A 262 -14.60 -2.01 -5.12
C SER A 262 -13.67 -2.75 -6.09
N PHE A 263 -13.60 -4.08 -5.96
CA PHE A 263 -12.78 -4.95 -6.83
C PHE A 263 -13.19 -4.96 -8.32
N THR A 264 -14.44 -4.58 -8.63
CA THR A 264 -14.97 -4.52 -10.01
C THR A 264 -14.43 -3.34 -10.82
N ARG A 265 -13.46 -2.63 -10.26
CA ARG A 265 -13.05 -1.30 -10.68
C ARG A 265 -11.52 -1.28 -10.72
N ALA A 266 -10.94 -1.84 -11.78
CA ALA A 266 -9.57 -1.59 -12.22
C ALA A 266 -9.46 -0.23 -12.91
#